data_AF-A0A2D6X4N7-F1
#
_entry.id   AF-A0A2D6X4N7-F1
#
_cell.length_a   1.000
_cell.length_b   1.000
_cell.length_c   1.000
_cell.angle_alpha   90.00
_cell.angle_beta   90.00
_cell.angle_gamma   90.00
#
_symmetry.space_group_name_H-M   'P 1'
#
loop_
_entity.id
_entity.type
_entity.pdbx_description
1 polymer ?
#
loop_
_entity_poly.entity_id
_entity_poly.type
_entity_poly.pdbx_seq_one_letter_code
_entity_poly.pdbx_strand_id
1 'polypeptide(L)'
;MQEQFPFMNEPLDYEALAKSIGTLLNEKQASYGDAFGKMEQVLSVLYPDAIQKHQYRDILTIVRILDKVFRIANLPESKKDLMSEDPWKDIAGYAILALKKGQGNF
;
A
#
# COMPACT_ATOMS: atom_id res chain seq x y z
N MET A 1 15.95 -21.35 6.02
CA MET A 1 16.90 -20.23 6.00
C MET A 1 16.10 -19.02 6.46
N GLN A 2 16.28 -18.57 7.71
CA GLN A 2 15.62 -17.35 8.20
C GLN A 2 16.38 -16.16 7.63
N GLU A 3 15.68 -15.26 6.93
CA GLU A 3 16.25 -13.97 6.56
C GLU A 3 16.57 -13.20 7.85
N GLN A 4 17.86 -13.12 8.20
CA GLN A 4 18.32 -12.24 9.26
C GLN A 4 18.25 -10.81 8.77
N PHE A 5 17.44 -9.97 9.43
CA PHE A 5 17.50 -8.54 9.23
C PHE A 5 18.88 -8.03 9.70
N PRO A 6 19.64 -7.31 8.86
CA PRO A 6 21.07 -7.02 9.07
C PRO A 6 21.41 -6.06 10.24
N PHE A 7 20.43 -5.66 11.05
CA PHE A 7 20.57 -4.60 12.05
C PHE A 7 20.83 -5.10 13.49
N MET A 8 21.00 -6.40 13.71
CA MET A 8 21.06 -6.96 15.07
C MET A 8 22.45 -6.98 15.75
N ASN A 9 23.52 -6.49 15.10
CA ASN A 9 24.90 -6.67 15.60
C ASN A 9 25.68 -5.37 15.91
N GLU A 10 25.08 -4.18 15.75
CA GLU A 10 25.70 -2.89 16.10
C GLU A 10 24.78 -2.04 16.99
N PRO A 11 25.32 -1.13 17.83
CA PRO A 11 24.49 -0.20 18.60
C PRO A 11 23.61 0.61 17.65
N LEU A 12 22.31 0.68 17.98
CA LEU A 12 21.31 1.30 17.11
C LEU A 12 21.59 2.80 16.94
N ASP A 13 21.99 3.22 15.74
CA ASP A 13 22.07 4.64 15.36
C ASP A 13 20.69 5.12 14.90
N TYR A 14 19.98 5.79 15.81
CA TYR A 14 18.65 6.33 15.54
C TYR A 14 18.64 7.44 14.49
N GLU A 15 19.72 8.21 14.35
CA GLU A 15 19.78 9.29 13.36
C GLU A 15 19.94 8.71 11.96
N ALA A 16 20.85 7.74 11.80
CA ALA A 16 20.99 7.01 10.54
C ALA A 16 19.69 6.30 10.14
N LEU A 17 19.01 5.67 11.10
CA LEU A 17 17.70 5.04 10.87
C LEU A 17 16.66 6.08 10.40
N ALA A 18 16.51 7.21 11.09
CA ALA A 18 15.57 8.26 10.73
C ALA A 18 15.83 8.81 9.32
N LYS A 19 17.10 9.03 8.96
CA LYS A 19 17.50 9.45 7.62
C LYS A 19 17.10 8.43 6.55
N SER A 20 17.35 7.14 6.79
CA SER A 20 16.96 6.07 5.86
C SER A 20 15.44 6.01 5.64
N ILE A 21 14.66 6.18 6.73
CA ILE A 21 13.20 6.20 6.66
C ILE A 21 12.73 7.43 5.86
N GLY A 22 13.33 8.60 6.10
CA GLY A 22 13.02 9.82 5.35
C GLY A 22 13.27 9.67 3.84
N THR A 23 14.40 9.06 3.46
CA THR A 23 14.69 8.76 2.04
C THR A 23 13.62 7.85 1.43
N LEU A 24 13.27 6.76 2.11
CA LEU A 24 12.22 5.84 1.65
C LEU A 24 10.86 6.54 1.51
N LEU A 25 10.50 7.42 2.44
CA LEU A 25 9.25 8.18 2.37
C LEU A 25 9.21 9.11 1.15
N ASN A 26 10.33 9.77 0.83
CA ASN A 26 10.42 10.61 -0.37
C ASN A 26 10.22 9.79 -1.66
N GLU A 27 10.84 8.61 -1.75
CA GLU A 27 10.68 7.71 -2.90
C GLU A 27 9.22 7.23 -3.05
N LYS A 28 8.57 6.90 -1.93
CA LYS A 28 7.15 6.52 -1.90
C LYS A 28 6.25 7.67 -2.33
N GLN A 29 6.45 8.87 -1.78
CA GLN A 29 5.66 10.04 -2.13
C GLN A 29 5.81 10.38 -3.62
N ALA A 30 7.00 10.24 -4.19
CA ALA A 30 7.23 10.41 -5.61
C ALA A 30 6.51 9.36 -6.47
N SER A 31 6.40 8.12 -5.98
CA SER A 31 5.77 7.00 -6.70
C SER A 31 4.24 7.02 -6.61
N TYR A 32 3.69 7.44 -5.47
CA TYR A 32 2.24 7.37 -5.18
C TYR A 32 1.53 8.71 -5.30
N GLY A 33 2.29 9.80 -5.44
CA GLY A 33 1.81 11.14 -5.13
C GLY A 33 1.38 11.25 -3.67
N ASP A 34 0.52 12.22 -3.36
CA ASP A 34 -0.07 12.37 -2.03
C ASP A 34 -1.25 11.41 -1.80
N ALA A 35 -1.01 10.11 -1.99
CA ALA A 35 -2.01 9.07 -1.74
C ALA A 35 -2.46 9.08 -0.26
N PHE A 36 -1.50 9.28 0.65
CA PHE A 36 -1.76 9.30 2.09
C PHE A 36 -2.69 10.45 2.49
N GLY A 37 -2.41 11.69 2.03
CA GLY A 37 -3.27 12.85 2.31
C GLY A 37 -4.60 12.85 1.56
N LYS A 38 -4.69 12.19 0.39
CA LYS A 38 -5.91 12.15 -0.43
C LYS A 38 -6.85 10.99 -0.11
N MET A 39 -6.37 9.96 0.58
CA MET A 39 -7.19 8.76 0.87
C MET A 39 -8.45 9.10 1.66
N GLU A 40 -8.37 10.07 2.58
CA GLU A 40 -9.53 10.53 3.37
C GLU A 40 -10.68 10.94 2.45
N GLN A 41 -10.42 11.78 1.45
CA GLN A 41 -11.44 12.29 0.53
C GLN A 41 -12.11 11.15 -0.26
N VAL A 42 -11.33 10.16 -0.70
CA VAL A 42 -11.86 8.99 -1.41
C VAL A 42 -12.73 8.15 -0.49
N LEU A 43 -12.28 7.89 0.75
CA LEU A 43 -13.03 7.10 1.72
C LEU A 43 -14.30 7.82 2.17
N SER A 44 -14.30 9.16 2.28
CA SER A 44 -15.50 9.94 2.58
C SER A 44 -16.58 9.81 1.50
N VAL A 45 -16.19 9.60 0.23
CA VAL A 45 -17.15 9.31 -0.85
C VAL A 45 -17.73 7.89 -0.72
N LEU A 46 -16.89 6.91 -0.37
CA LEU A 46 -17.31 5.50 -0.26
C LEU A 46 -18.10 5.19 1.03
N TYR A 47 -17.78 5.89 2.12
CA TYR A 47 -18.31 5.65 3.46
C TYR A 47 -18.72 6.97 4.13
N PRO A 48 -19.72 7.69 3.60
CA PRO A 48 -20.09 9.02 4.09
C PRO A 48 -20.54 9.03 5.56
N ASP A 49 -21.21 7.95 6.01
CA ASP A 49 -21.79 7.85 7.36
C ASP A 49 -21.00 6.91 8.30
N ALA A 50 -19.76 6.56 7.93
CA ALA A 50 -18.87 5.57 8.55
C ALA A 50 -18.97 4.12 8.03
N ILE A 51 -17.88 3.37 8.27
CA ILE A 51 -17.73 1.97 7.88
C ILE A 51 -18.49 1.07 8.88
N GLN A 52 -19.42 0.28 8.38
CA GLN A 52 -20.21 -0.65 9.19
C GLN A 52 -19.47 -1.97 9.42
N LYS A 53 -19.76 -2.65 10.54
CA LYS A 53 -19.08 -3.92 10.93
C LYS A 53 -19.05 -4.99 9.84
N HIS A 54 -20.14 -5.13 9.07
CA HIS A 54 -20.21 -6.11 7.98
C HIS A 54 -19.28 -5.78 6.79
N GLN A 55 -18.91 -4.50 6.61
CA GLN A 55 -18.03 -4.01 5.54
C GLN A 55 -16.54 -4.19 5.87
N TYR A 56 -16.19 -4.42 7.13
CA TYR A 56 -14.79 -4.64 7.57
C TYR A 56 -14.16 -5.84 6.86
N ARG A 57 -14.99 -6.77 6.38
CA ARG A 57 -14.51 -7.94 5.63
C ARG A 57 -13.79 -7.55 4.32
N ASP A 58 -14.16 -6.42 3.71
CA ASP A 58 -13.67 -5.99 2.39
C ASP A 58 -12.80 -4.72 2.47
N ILE A 59 -12.82 -3.99 3.60
CA ILE A 59 -12.14 -2.69 3.72
C ILE A 59 -10.64 -2.77 3.42
N LEU A 60 -9.95 -3.81 3.89
CA LEU A 60 -8.52 -3.98 3.64
C LEU A 60 -8.25 -4.14 2.13
N THR A 61 -9.05 -4.94 1.44
CA THR A 61 -8.91 -5.15 -0.01
C THR A 61 -9.15 -3.85 -0.76
N ILE A 62 -10.17 -3.09 -0.39
CA ILE A 62 -10.50 -1.80 -1.00
C ILE A 62 -9.34 -0.81 -0.83
N VAL A 63 -8.84 -0.64 0.39
CA VAL A 63 -7.72 0.29 0.68
C VAL A 63 -6.47 -0.10 -0.11
N ARG A 64 -6.13 -1.39 -0.19
CA ARG A 64 -4.98 -1.86 -0.98
C ARG A 64 -5.16 -1.64 -2.47
N ILE A 65 -6.37 -1.79 -3.01
CA ILE A 65 -6.64 -1.48 -4.42
C ILE A 65 -6.50 0.02 -4.66
N LEU A 66 -7.05 0.87 -3.79
CA LEU A 66 -6.95 2.32 -3.91
C LEU A 66 -5.49 2.79 -3.88
N ASP A 67 -4.67 2.24 -2.98
CA ASP A 67 -3.22 2.49 -2.94
C ASP A 67 -2.54 2.21 -4.29
N LYS A 68 -2.85 1.05 -4.90
CA LYS A 68 -2.33 0.69 -6.22
C LYS A 68 -2.86 1.58 -7.34
N VAL A 69 -4.11 2.04 -7.26
CA VAL A 69 -4.67 3.02 -8.21
C VAL A 69 -3.95 4.36 -8.12
N PHE A 70 -3.65 4.86 -6.91
CA PHE A 70 -2.83 6.06 -6.73
C PHE A 70 -1.45 5.89 -7.36
N ARG A 71 -0.78 4.75 -7.15
CA ARG A 71 0.50 4.43 -7.80
C ARG A 71 0.38 4.49 -9.32
N ILE A 72 -0.60 3.80 -9.91
CA ILE A 72 -0.82 3.76 -11.35
C ILE A 72 -1.05 5.17 -11.92
N ALA A 73 -1.86 5.98 -11.23
CA ALA A 73 -2.19 7.34 -11.67
C ALA A 73 -1.00 8.31 -11.62
N ASN A 74 0.03 8.02 -10.81
CA ASN A 74 1.22 8.85 -10.67
C ASN A 74 2.47 8.22 -11.30
N LEU A 75 2.33 7.14 -12.09
CA LEU A 75 3.46 6.57 -12.81
C LEU A 75 4.09 7.61 -13.76
N PRO A 76 5.43 7.65 -13.87
CA PRO A 76 6.10 8.51 -14.83
C PRO A 76 5.73 8.13 -16.26
N GLU A 77 5.92 9.03 -17.24
CA GLU A 77 5.62 8.76 -18.67
C GLU A 77 6.28 7.49 -19.22
N SER A 78 7.47 7.16 -18.69
CA SER A 78 8.18 5.92 -19.03
C SER A 78 7.43 4.64 -18.63
N LYS A 79 6.36 4.77 -17.83
CA LYS A 79 5.59 3.70 -17.17
C LYS A 79 6.46 2.73 -16.37
N LYS A 80 7.72 3.11 -16.11
CA LYS A 80 8.63 2.30 -15.32
C LYS A 80 8.38 2.60 -13.86
N ASP A 81 7.87 1.60 -13.19
CA ASP A 81 7.64 1.66 -11.75
C ASP A 81 8.97 1.71 -11.00
N LEU A 82 9.07 2.64 -10.03
CA LEU A 82 10.26 2.83 -9.20
C LEU A 82 10.46 1.69 -8.19
N MET A 83 9.39 0.95 -7.87
CA MET A 83 9.39 -0.10 -6.85
C MET A 83 9.41 -1.52 -7.45
N SER A 84 9.65 -1.66 -8.76
CA SER A 84 9.81 -2.94 -9.50
C SER A 84 8.61 -3.92 -9.51
N GLU A 85 7.53 -3.64 -8.80
CA GLU A 85 6.29 -4.42 -8.83
C GLU A 85 5.34 -3.94 -9.94
N ASP A 86 4.42 -4.80 -10.37
CA ASP A 86 3.34 -4.45 -11.31
C ASP A 86 2.02 -4.25 -10.53
N PRO A 87 1.54 -3.00 -10.37
CA PRO A 87 0.36 -2.70 -9.57
C PRO A 87 -0.93 -3.32 -10.11
N TRP A 88 -1.02 -3.62 -11.41
CA TRP A 88 -2.18 -4.30 -11.97
C TRP A 88 -2.23 -5.77 -11.56
N LYS A 89 -1.07 -6.43 -11.48
CA LYS A 89 -0.97 -7.81 -10.97
C LYS A 89 -1.38 -7.88 -9.50
N ASP A 90 -1.00 -6.89 -8.70
CA ASP A 90 -1.43 -6.80 -7.30
C ASP A 90 -2.95 -6.68 -7.18
N ILE A 91 -3.57 -5.79 -7.96
CA ILE A 91 -5.03 -5.61 -7.98
C ILE A 91 -5.72 -6.92 -8.38
N ALA A 92 -5.23 -7.61 -9.41
CA ALA A 92 -5.78 -8.91 -9.83
C ALA A 92 -5.67 -9.95 -8.70
N GLY A 93 -4.52 -10.01 -8.01
CA GLY A 93 -4.32 -10.88 -6.87
C GLY A 93 -5.29 -10.60 -5.73
N TYR A 94 -5.50 -9.33 -5.38
CA TYR A 94 -6.46 -8.93 -4.33
C TYR A 94 -7.90 -9.28 -4.69
N ALA A 95 -8.29 -9.11 -5.96
CA ALA A 95 -9.61 -9.50 -6.44
C ALA A 95 -9.83 -11.02 -6.31
N ILE A 96 -8.84 -11.84 -6.69
CA ILE A 96 -8.91 -13.31 -6.54
C ILE A 96 -9.05 -13.71 -5.06
N LEU A 97 -8.27 -13.10 -4.16
CA LEU A 97 -8.37 -13.36 -2.72
C LEU A 97 -9.76 -13.00 -2.16
N ALA A 98 -10.32 -11.87 -2.59
CA ALA A 98 -11.67 -11.45 -2.19
C ALA A 98 -12.75 -12.44 -2.68
N LEU A 99 -12.65 -12.91 -3.92
CA LEU A 99 -13.55 -13.93 -4.47
C LEU A 99 -13.48 -15.24 -3.67
N LYS A 100 -12.28 -15.73 -3.38
CA LYS A 100 -12.08 -16.94 -2.56
C LYS A 100 -12.69 -16.77 -1.16
N LYS A 101 -12.57 -15.58 -0.56
CA LYS A 101 -13.16 -15.27 0.74
C LYS A 101 -14.68 -15.25 0.72
N GLY A 102 -15.28 -14.68 -0.33
CA GLY A 102 -16.74 -14.69 -0.53
C GLY A 102 -17.32 -16.09 -0.63
N GLN A 103 -16.53 -17.08 -1.04
CA GLN A 103 -16.92 -18.49 -1.13
C GLN A 103 -16.79 -19.27 0.19
N GLY A 104 -16.39 -18.62 1.29
CA GLY A 104 -16.26 -19.26 2.61
C GLY A 104 -14.97 -20.07 2.81
N ASN A 105 -13.96 -19.89 1.94
CA ASN A 105 -12.71 -20.65 1.99
C ASN A 105 -11.59 -19.91 2.76
N PHE A 106 -11.79 -19.61 4.05
CA PHE A 106 -10.76 -19.11 4.98
C PHE A 106 -11.09 -19.44 6.43
#